data_AF-A0A9N9QDN7-F1
#
_entry.id   AF-A0A9N9QDN7-F1
#
_cell.length_a   1.000
_cell.length_b   1.000
_cell.length_c   1.000
_cell.angle_alpha   90.00
_cell.angle_beta   90.00
_cell.angle_gamma   90.00
#
_symmetry.space_group_name_H-M   'P 1'
#
loop_
_entity.id
_entity.type
_entity.pdbx_description
1 polymer ?
#
loop_
_entity_poly.entity_id
_entity_poly.type
_entity_poly.pdbx_seq_one_letter_code
_entity_poly.pdbx_strand_id
1 'polypeptide(L)'
;MDRIVNSLESRFTKHQKLFKDFECFHPSSFDSLNELPENFLKKVTEKLETFFPEIQENSLKQQLLDFATKWSRLSQTLSDEYSVVNLELNNSDNDNDPYIGT
;
A
#
# COMPACT_ATOMS: atom_id res chain seq x y z
N MET A 1 19.30 -21.81 -8.11
CA MET A 1 18.33 -20.77 -7.71
C MET A 1 16.94 -21.34 -7.97
N ASP A 2 16.05 -21.25 -6.99
CA ASP A 2 14.71 -21.84 -7.04
C ASP A 2 13.90 -21.25 -8.21
N ARG A 3 13.18 -22.09 -8.97
CA ARG A 3 12.33 -21.64 -10.08
C ARG A 3 11.24 -20.67 -9.62
N ILE A 4 10.77 -20.83 -8.39
CA ILE A 4 9.77 -19.95 -7.77
C ILE A 4 10.36 -18.56 -7.56
N VAL A 5 11.55 -18.48 -6.94
CA VAL A 5 12.26 -17.22 -6.68
C VAL A 5 12.52 -16.47 -7.99
N ASN A 6 13.01 -17.15 -9.02
CA ASN A 6 13.25 -16.54 -10.33
C ASN A 6 11.97 -16.01 -10.99
N SER A 7 10.84 -16.70 -10.81
CA SER A 7 9.55 -16.25 -11.36
C SER A 7 9.03 -15.01 -10.65
N LEU A 8 9.15 -14.98 -9.32
CA LEU A 8 8.79 -13.82 -8.49
C LEU A 8 9.65 -12.60 -8.84
N GLU A 9 10.97 -12.77 -8.91
CA GLU A 9 11.89 -11.71 -9.28
C GLU A 9 11.56 -11.15 -10.67
N SER A 10 11.38 -12.03 -11.66
CA SER A 10 11.00 -11.63 -13.01
C SER A 10 9.68 -10.83 -13.06
N ARG A 11 8.65 -11.27 -12.32
CA ARG A 11 7.36 -10.56 -12.24
C ARG A 11 7.51 -9.21 -11.56
N PHE A 12 8.27 -9.13 -10.47
CA PHE A 12 8.51 -7.89 -9.75
C PHE A 12 9.26 -6.89 -10.62
N THR A 13 10.39 -7.28 -11.22
CA THR A 13 11.16 -6.40 -12.11
C THR A 13 10.31 -5.90 -13.29
N LYS A 14 9.46 -6.76 -13.86
CA LYS A 14 8.58 -6.37 -14.97
C LYS A 14 7.49 -5.38 -14.56
N HIS A 15 7.01 -5.44 -13.32
CA HIS A 15 5.84 -4.70 -12.86
C HIS A 15 6.12 -3.75 -11.69
N GLN A 16 7.38 -3.45 -11.39
CA GLN A 16 7.81 -2.66 -10.23
C GLN A 16 7.07 -1.33 -10.09
N LYS A 17 6.87 -0.61 -11.20
CA LYS A 17 6.13 0.67 -11.20
C LYS A 17 4.66 0.48 -10.81
N LEU A 18 4.04 -0.62 -11.22
CA LEU A 18 2.67 -0.94 -10.87
C LEU A 18 2.55 -1.32 -9.38
N PHE A 19 3.53 -2.04 -8.83
CA PHE A 19 3.59 -2.30 -7.38
C PHE A 19 3.70 -1.00 -6.57
N LYS A 20 4.57 -0.08 -6.99
CA LYS A 20 4.71 1.23 -6.36
C LYS A 20 3.42 2.06 -6.44
N ASP A 21 2.72 2.01 -7.57
CA ASP A 21 1.42 2.67 -7.68
C ASP A 21 0.37 2.03 -6.74
N PHE A 22 0.39 0.70 -6.56
CA PHE A 22 -0.53 0.02 -5.65
C PHE A 22 -0.28 0.34 -4.17
N GLU A 23 0.97 0.59 -3.80
CA GLU A 23 1.35 1.01 -2.45
C GLU A 23 0.64 2.33 -2.03
N CYS A 24 0.30 3.18 -3.00
CA CYS A 24 -0.45 4.42 -2.76
C CYS A 24 -1.86 4.18 -2.23
N PHE A 25 -2.45 3.00 -2.46
CA PHE A 25 -3.79 2.64 -1.96
C PHE A 25 -3.74 2.05 -0.56
N HIS A 26 -2.55 1.79 -0.01
CA HIS A 26 -2.42 1.29 1.35
C HIS A 26 -2.56 2.44 2.35
N PRO A 27 -3.35 2.29 3.44
CA PRO A 27 -3.55 3.35 4.42
C PRO A 27 -2.27 3.91 5.05
N SER A 28 -1.23 3.08 5.21
CA SER A 28 0.07 3.52 5.75
C SER A 28 0.76 4.58 4.88
N SER A 29 0.36 4.70 3.60
CA SER A 29 0.95 5.61 2.64
C SER A 29 0.18 6.94 2.54
N PHE A 30 -1.00 7.05 3.17
CA PHE A 30 -1.94 8.16 2.97
C PHE A 30 -1.38 9.52 3.38
N ASP A 31 -0.57 9.57 4.44
CA ASP A 31 0.07 10.80 4.90
C ASP A 31 1.13 11.32 3.90
N SER A 32 1.77 10.42 3.17
CA SER A 32 2.85 10.74 2.21
C SER A 32 2.36 11.00 0.78
N LEU A 33 1.05 10.84 0.50
CA LEU A 33 0.53 11.00 -0.86
C LEU A 33 0.76 12.40 -1.45
N ASN A 34 0.78 13.43 -0.61
CA ASN A 34 1.03 14.81 -1.03
C ASN A 34 2.49 15.07 -1.46
N GLU A 35 3.41 14.19 -1.07
CA GLU A 35 4.84 14.29 -1.39
C GLU A 35 5.22 13.46 -2.62
N LEU A 36 4.26 12.71 -3.18
CA LEU A 36 4.52 11.84 -4.31
C LEU A 36 4.75 12.62 -5.61
N PRO A 37 5.59 12.09 -6.52
CA PRO A 37 5.80 12.70 -7.83
C PRO A 37 4.51 12.85 -8.60
N GLU A 38 4.38 13.88 -9.43
CA GLU A 38 3.16 14.16 -10.20
C GLU A 38 2.69 12.96 -11.02
N ASN A 39 3.56 12.05 -11.45
CA ASN A 39 3.21 10.87 -12.25
C ASN A 39 2.83 9.62 -11.42
N PHE A 40 2.53 9.75 -10.13
CA PHE A 40 2.04 8.63 -9.32
C PHE A 40 0.68 8.11 -9.86
N LEU A 41 0.41 6.82 -9.73
CA LEU A 41 -0.76 6.12 -10.29
C LEU A 41 -0.80 6.01 -11.82
N LYS A 42 0.23 6.44 -12.54
CA LYS A 42 0.24 6.37 -14.01
C LYS A 42 0.05 4.94 -14.53
N LYS A 43 0.76 3.94 -13.98
CA LYS A 43 0.63 2.54 -14.44
C LYS A 43 -0.68 1.91 -14.02
N VAL A 44 -1.22 2.27 -12.86
CA VAL A 44 -2.58 1.85 -12.48
C VAL A 44 -3.61 2.45 -13.43
N THR A 45 -3.49 3.74 -13.77
CA THR A 45 -4.40 4.41 -14.72
C THR A 45 -4.36 3.75 -16.09
N GLU A 46 -3.16 3.54 -16.66
CA GLU A 46 -2.99 2.83 -17.94
C GLU A 46 -3.65 1.43 -17.94
N LYS A 47 -3.68 0.75 -16.78
CA LYS A 47 -4.35 -0.55 -16.64
C LYS A 47 -5.86 -0.44 -16.53
N LEU A 48 -6.35 0.56 -15.81
CA LEU A 48 -7.78 0.81 -15.62
C LEU A 48 -8.43 1.33 -16.91
N GLU A 49 -7.72 2.09 -17.74
CA GLU A 49 -8.21 2.58 -19.05
C GLU A 49 -8.72 1.45 -19.95
N THR A 50 -8.18 0.23 -19.81
CA THR A 50 -8.65 -0.95 -20.57
C THR A 50 -10.08 -1.35 -20.20
N PHE A 51 -10.51 -1.03 -18.98
CA PHE A 51 -11.83 -1.38 -18.43
C PHE A 51 -12.76 -0.17 -18.32
N PHE A 52 -12.20 1.01 -18.09
CA PHE A 52 -12.89 2.28 -17.89
C PHE A 52 -12.20 3.37 -18.72
N PRO A 53 -12.53 3.50 -20.02
CA PRO A 53 -11.82 4.41 -20.94
C PRO A 53 -11.91 5.89 -20.56
N GLU A 54 -12.92 6.26 -19.79
CA GLU A 54 -13.14 7.61 -19.27
C GLU A 54 -12.28 7.96 -18.06
N ILE A 55 -11.55 6.98 -17.50
CA ILE A 55 -10.69 7.23 -16.34
C ILE A 55 -9.56 8.19 -16.72
N GLN A 56 -9.32 9.18 -15.86
CA GLN A 56 -8.23 10.13 -16.03
C GLN A 56 -7.31 10.06 -14.83
N GLU A 57 -6.00 10.06 -15.08
CA GLU A 57 -4.96 9.97 -14.04
C GLU A 57 -5.18 11.02 -12.94
N ASN A 58 -5.44 12.27 -13.33
CA ASN A 58 -5.67 13.38 -12.37
C ASN A 58 -6.97 13.20 -11.57
N SER A 59 -8.03 12.68 -12.19
CA SER A 59 -9.27 12.41 -11.46
C SER A 59 -9.06 11.31 -10.43
N LEU A 60 -8.33 10.24 -10.79
CA LEU A 60 -8.01 9.15 -9.88
C LEU A 60 -7.16 9.63 -8.70
N LYS A 61 -6.15 10.48 -8.94
CA LYS A 61 -5.34 11.09 -7.87
C LYS A 61 -6.19 11.93 -6.92
N GLN A 62 -7.05 12.80 -7.45
CA GLN A 62 -7.92 13.64 -6.62
C GLN A 62 -8.86 12.80 -5.77
N GLN A 63 -9.44 11.75 -6.34
CA GLN A 63 -10.30 10.82 -5.61
C GLN A 63 -9.53 10.06 -4.52
N LEU A 64 -8.30 9.61 -4.80
CA LEU A 64 -7.45 8.95 -3.80
C LEU A 64 -7.08 9.89 -2.66
N LEU A 65 -6.70 11.13 -2.97
CA LEU A 65 -6.39 12.14 -1.95
C LEU A 65 -7.62 12.47 -1.09
N ASP A 66 -8.78 12.66 -1.72
CA ASP A 66 -10.04 12.88 -1.00
C ASP A 66 -10.39 11.69 -0.10
N PHE A 67 -10.23 10.46 -0.60
CA PHE A 67 -10.42 9.24 0.17
C PHE A 67 -9.45 9.16 1.36
N ALA A 68 -8.16 9.42 1.14
CA ALA A 68 -7.12 9.40 2.15
C ALA A 68 -7.39 10.39 3.28
N THR A 69 -7.80 11.63 2.97
CA THR A 69 -8.15 12.64 4.00
C THR A 69 -9.36 12.23 4.84
N LYS A 70 -10.26 11.42 4.29
CA LYS A 70 -11.46 10.91 4.97
C LYS A 70 -11.24 9.55 5.64
N TRP A 71 -10.08 8.93 5.44
CA TRP A 71 -9.81 7.56 5.87
C TRP A 71 -10.04 7.35 7.36
N SER A 72 -9.57 8.27 8.21
CA SER A 72 -9.73 8.20 9.67
C SER A 72 -11.18 8.08 10.14
N ARG A 73 -12.14 8.59 9.36
CA ARG A 73 -13.57 8.46 9.59
C ARG A 73 -14.17 7.24 8.90
N LEU A 74 -13.76 6.97 7.66
CA LEU A 74 -14.27 5.85 6.87
C LEU A 74 -13.89 4.50 7.49
N SER A 75 -12.67 4.40 8.01
CA SER A 75 -12.14 3.16 8.61
C SER A 75 -12.91 2.72 9.86
N GLN A 76 -13.51 3.66 10.60
CA GLN A 76 -14.34 3.35 11.78
C GLN A 76 -15.61 2.54 11.45
N THR A 77 -16.02 2.55 10.18
CA THR A 77 -17.19 1.79 9.70
C THR A 77 -16.82 0.39 9.20
N LEU A 78 -15.53 0.07 9.11
CA LEU A 78 -15.05 -1.25 8.73
C LEU A 78 -15.02 -2.16 9.97
N SER A 79 -15.35 -3.44 9.77
CA SER A 79 -15.27 -4.44 10.84
C SER A 79 -13.83 -4.58 11.35
N ASP A 80 -13.66 -4.98 12.61
CA ASP A 80 -12.37 -5.11 13.30
C ASP A 80 -11.35 -6.02 12.57
N GLU A 81 -11.78 -6.84 11.61
CA GLU A 81 -10.91 -7.61 10.71
C GLU A 81 -9.92 -6.73 9.93
N TYR A 82 -10.23 -5.44 9.70
CA TYR A 82 -9.31 -4.47 9.11
C TYR A 82 -8.45 -3.72 10.13
N SER A 83 -8.77 -3.80 11.43
CA SER A 83 -8.02 -3.19 12.53
C SER A 83 -6.66 -3.88 12.77
N VAL A 84 -6.49 -5.11 12.26
CA VAL A 84 -5.29 -5.95 12.46
C VAL A 84 -4.06 -5.43 11.69
N VAL A 85 -4.25 -4.66 10.61
CA VAL A 85 -3.13 -4.15 9.79
C VAL A 85 -2.24 -3.15 10.57
N ASN A 86 -2.73 -2.59 11.68
CA ASN A 86 -1.95 -1.68 12.54
C ASN A 86 -1.18 -2.38 13.68
N LEU A 87 -1.34 -3.69 13.90
CA LEU A 87 -0.77 -4.37 15.08
C LEU A 87 0.56 -5.10 14.82
N GLU A 88 0.94 -5.39 13.58
CA GLU A 88 2.14 -6.21 13.30
C GLU A 88 3.45 -5.44 13.10
N LEU A 89 3.47 -4.10 13.25
CA LEU A 89 4.71 -3.30 13.16
C LEU A 89 5.27 -2.83 14.51
N ASN A 90 4.60 -3.12 15.64
CA ASN A 90 5.02 -2.64 16.97
C ASN A 90 5.53 -3.73 17.93
N ASN A 91 5.64 -4.98 17.50
CA ASN A 91 6.42 -5.97 18.25
C ASN A 91 7.91 -5.78 17.93
N SER A 92 8.48 -4.67 18.42
CA SER A 92 9.90 -4.64 18.72
C SER A 92 10.10 -5.62 19.88
N ASP A 93 10.72 -6.76 19.59
CA ASP A 93 11.21 -7.72 20.57
C ASP A 93 12.01 -6.97 21.64
N ASN A 94 11.38 -6.77 22.80
CA ASN A 94 12.08 -6.35 24.00
C ASN A 94 12.22 -7.60 24.88
N ASP A 95 13.02 -8.54 24.38
CA ASP A 95 13.54 -9.67 25.16
C ASP A 95 14.45 -9.12 26.27
N ASN A 96 13.83 -8.68 27.37
CA ASN A 96 14.50 -8.61 28.66
C ASN A 96 14.12 -9.86 29.44
N ASP A 97 14.89 -10.92 29.25
CA ASP A 97 14.90 -12.11 30.10
C ASP A 97 15.84 -11.86 31.29
N PRO A 98 15.35 -11.68 32.53
CA PRO A 98 16.22 -11.76 33.70
C PRO A 98 16.37 -13.22 34.09
N TYR A 99 17.43 -13.84 33.59
CA TYR A 99 17.95 -15.10 34.09
C TYR A 99 18.32 -14.93 35.59
N ILE A 100 17.54 -15.52 36.50
CA ILE A 100 17.99 -15.86 37.85
C ILE A 100 17.72 -17.35 38.04
N GLY A 101 18.70 -18.15 37.62
CA GLY A 101 18.86 -19.53 38.02
C GLY A 101 19.90 -19.64 39.13
N THR A 102 19.52 -20.37 40.17
CA THR A 102 20.22 -20.84 41.38
C THR A 102 20.49 -19.85 42.50
#